data_AF-A0A532TYC5-F1
#
_entry.id   AF-A0A532TYC5-F1
#
_cell.length_a   1.000
_cell.length_b   1.000
_cell.length_c   1.000
_cell.angle_alpha   90.00
_cell.angle_beta   90.00
_cell.angle_gamma   90.00
#
_symmetry.space_group_name_H-M   'P 1'
#
loop_
_entity.id
_entity.type
_entity.pdbx_description
1 polymer ?
#
loop_
_entity_poly.entity_id
_entity_poly.type
_entity_poly.pdbx_seq_one_letter_code
_entity_poly.pdbx_strand_id
1 'polypeptide(L)'
;MLFTLIQSLTQFFNPTDPTFDPTAIFGGFLFLFIIIIAIVGLVISLLIAIWVYKDAKKRDMNATMWLLIVLLTGCIGCIIYLVVRD
;
A
#
# COMPACT_ATOMS: atom_id res chain seq x y z
N MET A 1 35.55 -5.13 -8.75
CA MET A 1 34.16 -4.76 -9.07
C MET A 1 33.30 -4.63 -7.82
N LEU A 2 33.26 -5.61 -6.91
CA LEU A 2 32.51 -5.50 -5.64
C LEU A 2 33.05 -4.37 -4.72
N PHE A 3 34.38 -4.28 -4.58
CA PHE A 3 35.03 -3.25 -3.77
C PHE A 3 34.74 -1.82 -4.26
N THR A 4 34.76 -1.58 -5.58
CA THR A 4 34.45 -0.27 -6.17
C THR A 4 32.98 0.12 -5.99
N LEU A 5 32.07 -0.85 -6.01
CA LEU A 5 30.64 -0.65 -5.79
C LEU A 5 30.34 -0.26 -4.32
N ILE A 6 31.09 -0.82 -3.38
CA ILE A 6 31.00 -0.46 -1.96
C ILE A 6 31.52 0.96 -1.74
N GLN A 7 32.64 1.33 -2.36
CA GLN A 7 33.19 2.69 -2.26
C GLN A 7 32.27 3.75 -2.90
N SER A 8 31.58 3.44 -4.00
CA SER A 8 30.59 4.37 -4.57
C SER A 8 29.37 4.56 -3.67
N LEU A 9 28.96 3.53 -2.92
CA LEU A 9 27.86 3.63 -1.95
C LEU A 9 28.27 4.47 -0.73
N THR A 10 29.51 4.37 -0.25
CA THR A 10 29.97 5.16 0.91
C THR A 10 30.12 6.64 0.57
N GLN A 11 30.53 6.98 -0.65
CA GLN A 11 30.60 8.38 -1.11
C GLN A 11 29.20 9.03 -1.19
N PHE A 12 28.19 8.30 -1.66
CA PHE A 12 26.81 8.79 -1.75
C PHE A 12 26.22 9.19 -0.38
N PHE A 13 26.66 8.55 0.71
CA PHE A 13 26.21 8.86 2.08
C PHE A 13 27.19 9.74 2.86
N ASN A 14 28.25 10.28 2.23
CA ASN A 14 29.22 11.13 2.91
C ASN A 14 28.70 12.57 3.02
N PRO A 15 28.44 13.10 4.23
CA PRO A 15 27.87 14.44 4.41
C PRO A 15 28.84 15.58 4.08
N THR A 16 30.10 15.28 3.78
CA THR A 16 31.13 16.25 3.37
C THR A 16 31.26 16.41 1.85
N ASP A 17 30.52 15.61 1.06
CA ASP A 17 30.49 15.74 -0.40
C ASP A 17 29.70 17.00 -0.81
N PRO A 18 30.21 17.87 -1.69
CA PRO A 18 29.49 19.04 -2.20
C PRO A 18 28.19 18.71 -2.96
N THR A 19 28.03 17.46 -3.39
CA THR A 19 26.80 16.97 -4.05
C THR A 19 25.85 16.25 -3.08
N PHE A 20 26.19 16.18 -1.78
CA PHE A 20 25.33 15.60 -0.77
C PHE A 20 24.07 16.45 -0.60
N ASP A 21 22.95 15.96 -1.13
CA ASP A 21 21.63 16.53 -0.92
C ASP A 21 20.82 15.66 0.06
N PRO A 22 20.79 16.00 1.36
CA PRO A 22 20.06 15.22 2.36
C PRO A 22 18.56 15.16 2.08
N THR A 23 18.01 16.12 1.32
CA THR A 23 16.58 16.16 1.00
C THR A 23 16.21 15.07 -0.01
N ALA A 24 17.08 14.77 -0.97
CA ALA A 24 16.88 13.72 -1.96
C ALA A 24 16.87 12.32 -1.32
N ILE A 25 17.78 12.08 -0.36
CA ILE A 25 17.83 10.83 0.41
C ILE A 25 16.56 10.64 1.22
N PHE A 26 16.13 11.67 1.95
CA PHE A 26 14.91 11.63 2.74
C PHE A 26 13.66 11.43 1.87
N GLY A 27 13.58 12.10 0.72
CA GLY A 27 12.50 11.95 -0.25
C GLY A 27 12.41 10.53 -0.83
N GLY A 28 13.55 9.88 -1.11
CA GLY A 28 13.59 8.49 -1.56
C GLY A 28 13.02 7.50 -0.54
N PHE A 29 13.37 7.68 0.74
CA PHE A 29 12.81 6.85 1.82
C PHE A 29 11.31 7.07 2.01
N LEU A 30 10.83 8.32 1.95
CA LEU A 30 9.40 8.62 2.02
C LEU A 30 8.63 8.00 0.85
N PHE A 31 9.17 8.06 -0.37
CA PHE A 31 8.54 7.46 -1.54
C PHE A 31 8.39 5.94 -1.39
N LEU A 32 9.43 5.25 -0.93
CA LEU A 32 9.36 3.82 -0.62
C LEU A 32 8.33 3.52 0.48
N PHE A 33 8.29 4.35 1.52
CA PHE A 33 7.32 4.17 2.61
C PHE A 33 5.87 4.30 2.14
N ILE A 34 5.56 5.28 1.28
CA ILE A 34 4.23 5.45 0.67
C ILE A 34 3.86 4.24 -0.19
N ILE A 35 4.80 3.70 -0.98
CA ILE A 35 4.57 2.50 -1.79
C ILE A 35 4.22 1.31 -0.90
N ILE A 36 4.96 1.11 0.20
CA ILE A 36 4.71 0.01 1.13
C ILE A 36 3.29 0.12 1.72
N ILE A 37 2.89 1.32 2.17
CA ILE A 37 1.54 1.54 2.70
C ILE A 37 0.47 1.28 1.63
N ALA A 38 0.69 1.73 0.40
CA ALA A 38 -0.26 1.50 -0.70
C ALA A 38 -0.44 0.01 -1.00
N ILE A 39 0.65 -0.77 -1.02
CA ILE A 39 0.61 -2.22 -1.23
C ILE A 39 -0.15 -2.90 -0.09
N VAL A 40 0.13 -2.55 1.17
CA VAL A 40 -0.55 -3.12 2.34
C VAL A 40 -2.05 -2.80 2.29
N GLY A 41 -2.43 -1.56 1.96
CA GLY A 41 -3.83 -1.15 1.80
C GLY A 41 -4.56 -1.90 0.69
N LEU A 42 -3.87 -2.21 -0.41
CA LEU A 42 -4.41 -3.00 -1.52
C LEU A 42 -4.66 -4.45 -1.10
N VAL A 43 -3.71 -5.07 -0.39
CA VAL A 43 -3.85 -6.44 0.12
C VAL A 43 -5.03 -6.53 1.09
N ILE A 44 -5.16 -5.58 2.02
CA ILE A 44 -6.28 -5.51 2.96
C ILE A 44 -7.61 -5.36 2.22
N SER A 45 -7.67 -4.48 1.22
CA SER A 45 -8.89 -4.28 0.42
C SER A 45 -9.32 -5.56 -0.31
N LEU A 46 -8.37 -6.32 -0.87
CA LEU A 46 -8.64 -7.61 -1.50
C LEU A 46 -9.16 -8.63 -0.48
N LEU A 47 -8.54 -8.68 0.71
CA LEU A 47 -8.94 -9.57 1.79
C LEU A 47 -10.38 -9.28 2.25
N ILE A 48 -10.71 -7.99 2.40
CA ILE A 48 -12.06 -7.54 2.76
C ILE A 48 -13.05 -7.90 1.65
N ALA A 49 -12.73 -7.67 0.38
CA ALA A 49 -13.63 -8.03 -0.73
C ALA A 49 -13.97 -9.53 -0.74
N ILE A 50 -12.96 -10.39 -0.54
CA ILE A 50 -13.15 -11.84 -0.41
C ILE A 50 -13.99 -12.16 0.83
N TRP A 51 -13.77 -11.45 1.92
CA TRP A 51 -14.53 -11.60 3.15
C TRP A 51 -16.01 -11.20 2.97
N VAL A 52 -16.31 -10.05 2.36
CA VAL A 52 -17.66 -9.56 2.03
C VAL A 52 -18.42 -10.60 1.21
N TYR A 53 -17.77 -11.16 0.18
CA TYR A 53 -18.36 -12.21 -0.65
C TYR A 53 -18.76 -13.44 0.17
N LYS A 54 -17.85 -13.90 1.04
CA LYS A 54 -18.07 -15.06 1.90
C LYS A 54 -19.12 -14.79 2.98
N ASP A 55 -19.17 -13.58 3.54
CA ASP A 55 -20.15 -13.19 4.55
C ASP A 55 -21.55 -13.10 3.96
N ALA A 56 -21.70 -12.43 2.81
CA ALA A 56 -23.00 -12.30 2.16
C ALA A 56 -23.53 -13.65 1.63
N LYS A 57 -22.64 -14.54 1.14
CA LYS A 57 -23.00 -15.90 0.74
C LYS A 57 -23.48 -16.78 1.90
N LYS A 58 -22.97 -16.55 3.12
CA LYS A 58 -23.44 -17.26 4.33
C LYS A 58 -24.81 -16.78 4.81
N ARG A 59 -25.24 -15.58 4.42
CA ARG A 59 -26.49 -14.97 4.87
C ARG A 59 -27.65 -15.15 3.88
N ASP A 60 -27.48 -15.89 2.78
CA ASP A 60 -28.47 -16.02 1.69
C ASP A 60 -28.98 -14.66 1.17
N MET A 61 -28.17 -13.60 1.36
CA MET A 61 -28.43 -12.27 0.86
C MET A 61 -27.67 -12.07 -0.44
N ASN A 62 -28.11 -11.12 -1.27
CA ASN A 62 -27.63 -10.90 -2.62
C ASN A 62 -26.15 -10.45 -2.65
N ALA A 63 -25.23 -11.42 -2.49
CA ALA A 63 -23.80 -11.23 -2.32
C ALA A 63 -23.15 -10.53 -3.51
N THR A 64 -23.67 -10.78 -4.70
CA THR A 64 -23.25 -10.14 -5.94
C THR A 64 -23.47 -8.63 -5.89
N MET A 65 -24.54 -8.15 -5.26
CA MET A 65 -24.86 -6.72 -5.19
C MET A 65 -23.94 -5.97 -4.22
N TRP A 66 -23.66 -6.57 -3.07
CA TRP A 66 -22.70 -6.03 -2.09
C TRP A 66 -21.25 -6.06 -2.60
N LEU A 67 -20.86 -7.15 -3.27
CA LEU A 67 -19.57 -7.24 -3.93
C LEU A 67 -19.43 -6.19 -5.03
N LEU A 68 -20.46 -5.99 -5.85
CA LEU A 68 -20.44 -5.02 -6.95
C LEU A 68 -20.27 -3.59 -6.45
N ILE A 69 -20.92 -3.20 -5.34
CA ILE A 69 -20.75 -1.89 -4.71
C ILE A 69 -19.31 -1.70 -4.23
N VAL A 70 -18.78 -2.67 -3.48
CA VAL A 70 -17.39 -2.62 -2.95
C VAL A 70 -16.37 -2.61 -4.08
N LEU A 71 -16.62 -3.33 -5.17
CA LEU A 71 -15.75 -3.38 -6.35
C LEU A 71 -15.77 -2.05 -7.13
N LEU A 72 -16.95 -1.42 -7.30
CA LEU A 72 -17.08 -0.14 -8.02
C LEU A 72 -16.52 1.04 -7.24
N THR A 73 -16.63 1.03 -5.91
CA THR A 73 -16.13 2.12 -5.05
C THR A 73 -14.72 1.88 -4.51
N GLY A 74 -14.10 0.73 -4.80
CA GLY A 74 -12.72 0.41 -4.44
C GLY A 74 -12.46 0.51 -2.94
N CYS A 75 -11.36 1.17 -2.55
CA CYS A 75 -10.99 1.36 -1.15
C CYS A 75 -12.09 2.08 -0.32
N ILE A 76 -12.82 3.02 -0.94
CA ILE A 76 -13.93 3.74 -0.29
C ILE A 76 -15.11 2.79 -0.03
N GLY A 77 -15.37 1.86 -0.96
CA GLY A 77 -16.42 0.84 -0.80
C GLY A 77 -16.18 -0.09 0.39
N CYS A 78 -14.91 -0.44 0.64
CA CYS A 78 -14.52 -1.22 1.82
C CYS A 78 -14.80 -0.47 3.13
N ILE A 79 -14.48 0.83 3.20
CA ILE A 79 -14.71 1.65 4.40
C ILE A 79 -16.21 1.77 4.67
N ILE A 80 -17.03 2.03 3.65
CA ILE A 80 -18.49 2.15 3.78
C ILE A 80 -19.13 0.82 4.25
N TYR A 81 -18.69 -0.32 3.69
CA TYR A 81 -19.21 -1.62 4.12
C TYR A 81 -18.96 -1.90 5.61
N LEU A 82 -17.76 -1.58 6.11
CA LEU A 82 -17.43 -1.77 7.51
C LEU A 82 -18.25 -0.88 8.45
N VAL A 83 -18.58 0.35 8.03
CA VAL A 83 -19.41 1.29 8.81
C VAL A 83 -20.89 0.90 8.80
N VAL A 84 -21.41 0.35 7.71
CA VAL A 84 -22.82 -0.11 7.61
C VAL A 84 -23.05 -1.47 8.29
N ARG A 85 -21.96 -2.20 8.58
CA ARG A 85 -22.00 -3.52 9.23
C ARG A 85 -22.16 -3.45 10.76
N ASP A 86 -21.91 -2.29 11.37
CA ASP A 86 -22.33 -1.98 12.75
C ASP A 86 -23.81 -1.56 12.77
#